data_AF-A0A935R143-F1
#
_entry.id   AF-A0A935R143-F1
#
_cell.length_a   1.000
_cell.length_b   1.000
_cell.length_c   1.000
_cell.angle_alpha   90.00
_cell.angle_beta   90.00
_cell.angle_gamma   90.00
#
_symmetry.space_group_name_H-M   'P 1'
#
loop_
_entity.id
_entity.type
_entity.pdbx_description
1 polymer ?
#
loop_
_entity_poly.entity_id
_entity_poly.type
_entity_poly.pdbx_seq_one_letter_code
_entity_poly.pdbx_strand_id
1 'polypeptide(L)'
;MATWSPARRHPSDGSATGATKSTSIGNTAPVLASVSLTPTSPTSADTLTCTPGSTTDADGTTSFTYSYAWTVNGSTISATGSTLAPSLHSKFDAIRCAVTPNDGQASGSAVSSSSVTIGNSAPSYTSATLSPSSPTESDTLTCTPAGGSDTDGDTVSGTYVWRVNGSTISPTTSTLSGTYFSRARASSVTPPPPTAPPRARR
;
A
#
# COMPACT_ATOMS: atom_id res chain seq x y z
N MET A 1 -27.14 -27.61 -1.73
CA MET A 1 -27.84 -28.72 -1.04
C MET A 1 -27.75 -29.96 -1.89
N ALA A 2 -27.04 -30.99 -1.43
CA ALA A 2 -27.08 -32.31 -2.05
C ALA A 2 -27.94 -33.23 -1.19
N THR A 3 -29.05 -33.73 -1.73
CA THR A 3 -29.91 -34.71 -1.07
C THR A 3 -29.48 -36.12 -1.49
N TRP A 4 -28.98 -36.92 -0.55
CA TRP A 4 -28.69 -38.33 -0.78
C TRP A 4 -29.78 -39.20 -0.15
N SER A 5 -30.25 -40.20 -0.92
CA SER A 5 -31.13 -41.25 -0.41
C SER A 5 -30.29 -42.48 -0.04
N PRO A 6 -30.60 -43.18 1.07
CA PRO A 6 -29.90 -44.43 1.40
C PRO A 6 -30.27 -45.53 0.40
N ALA A 7 -29.31 -46.39 0.06
CA ALA A 7 -29.53 -47.57 -0.77
C ALA A 7 -30.45 -48.57 -0.04
N ARG A 8 -31.61 -48.89 -0.62
CA ARG A 8 -32.49 -49.97 -0.15
C ARG A 8 -31.96 -51.33 -0.62
N ARG A 9 -31.66 -52.24 0.32
CA ARG A 9 -31.89 -53.67 0.10
C ARG A 9 -33.26 -54.00 0.66
N HIS A 10 -34.19 -54.44 -0.19
CA HIS A 10 -35.41 -55.13 0.26
C HIS A 10 -35.18 -56.62 0.06
N PRO A 11 -35.49 -57.43 1.08
CA PRO A 11 -36.72 -58.20 0.94
C PRO A 11 -37.55 -58.12 2.22
N SER A 12 -38.82 -57.71 2.10
CA SER A 12 -39.82 -58.01 3.14
C SER A 12 -41.25 -57.83 2.60
N ASP A 13 -42.08 -58.76 3.07
CA ASP A 13 -43.43 -59.24 2.74
C ASP A 13 -44.60 -58.24 2.90
N GLY A 14 -44.39 -56.95 2.63
CA GLY A 14 -45.50 -56.02 2.41
C GLY A 14 -46.31 -55.69 3.67
N SER A 15 -45.72 -54.99 4.64
CA SER A 15 -46.41 -53.97 5.43
C SER A 15 -45.40 -53.17 6.25
N ALA A 16 -44.80 -52.16 5.62
CA ALA A 16 -44.15 -51.06 6.34
C ALA A 16 -44.03 -49.87 5.38
N THR A 17 -44.84 -48.83 5.58
CA THR A 17 -44.55 -47.49 5.10
C THR A 17 -43.30 -47.01 5.82
N GLY A 18 -42.13 -47.35 5.27
CA GLY A 18 -40.84 -46.94 5.80
C GLY A 18 -40.73 -45.42 5.75
N ALA A 19 -40.88 -44.77 6.91
CA ALA A 19 -40.57 -43.36 7.07
C ALA A 19 -39.09 -43.17 6.76
N THR A 20 -38.78 -42.50 5.65
CA THR A 20 -37.41 -42.10 5.35
C THR A 20 -37.03 -40.96 6.29
N LYS A 21 -36.20 -41.26 7.29
CA LYS A 21 -35.59 -40.24 8.15
C LYS A 21 -34.46 -39.58 7.37
N SER A 22 -34.70 -38.39 6.84
CA SER A 22 -33.62 -37.57 6.29
C SER A 22 -32.82 -36.97 7.45
N THR A 23 -31.50 -37.07 7.37
CA THR A 23 -30.56 -36.36 8.26
C THR A 23 -29.96 -35.24 7.41
N SER A 24 -30.10 -33.98 7.83
CA SER A 24 -29.37 -32.89 7.19
C SER A 24 -28.00 -32.76 7.85
N ILE A 25 -26.94 -32.83 7.05
CA ILE A 25 -25.62 -32.38 7.49
C ILE A 25 -25.64 -30.85 7.40
N GLY A 26 -25.32 -30.17 8.49
CA GLY A 26 -25.23 -28.70 8.53
C GLY A 26 -23.96 -28.19 7.86
N ASN A 27 -23.98 -26.93 7.42
CA ASN A 27 -22.81 -26.25 6.88
C ASN A 27 -21.86 -25.80 8.00
N THR A 28 -20.56 -25.99 7.79
CA THR A 28 -19.47 -25.47 8.62
C THR A 28 -19.00 -24.15 8.01
N ALA A 29 -18.80 -23.10 8.81
CA ALA A 29 -18.33 -21.82 8.30
C ALA A 29 -16.84 -21.89 7.89
N PRO A 30 -16.40 -21.12 6.87
CA PRO A 30 -15.01 -21.12 6.42
C PRO A 30 -14.08 -20.49 7.46
N VAL A 31 -12.81 -20.92 7.47
CA VAL A 31 -11.76 -20.43 8.36
C VAL A 31 -10.65 -19.77 7.54
N LEU A 32 -10.41 -18.48 7.78
CA LEU A 32 -9.31 -17.72 7.19
C LEU A 32 -8.08 -17.75 8.11
N ALA A 33 -6.91 -18.08 7.58
CA ALA A 33 -5.70 -18.21 8.39
C ALA A 33 -5.04 -16.87 8.74
N SER A 34 -5.04 -15.90 7.82
CA SER A 34 -4.32 -14.64 8.00
C SER A 34 -4.82 -13.55 7.06
N VAL A 35 -4.46 -12.30 7.36
CA VAL A 35 -4.65 -11.14 6.47
C VAL A 35 -3.37 -10.32 6.46
N SER A 36 -2.98 -9.85 5.29
CA SER A 36 -1.78 -9.01 5.10
C SER A 36 -2.09 -7.71 4.38
N LEU A 37 -1.27 -6.69 4.63
CA LEU A 37 -1.33 -5.39 3.95
C LEU A 37 -0.08 -5.19 3.11
N THR A 38 -0.26 -4.68 1.89
CA THR A 38 0.82 -4.24 1.01
C THR A 38 0.57 -2.81 0.52
N PRO A 39 1.61 -1.97 0.39
CA PRO A 39 3.00 -2.22 0.80
C PRO A 39 3.17 -2.24 2.32
N THR A 40 4.29 -2.81 2.83
CA THR A 40 4.57 -2.90 4.28
C THR A 40 5.18 -1.63 4.86
N SER A 41 5.60 -0.69 4.01
CA SER A 41 6.07 0.65 4.38
C SER A 41 5.42 1.69 3.44
N PRO A 42 4.09 1.86 3.52
CA PRO A 42 3.36 2.82 2.68
C PRO A 42 3.71 4.25 3.06
N THR A 43 3.56 5.16 2.11
CA THR A 43 3.51 6.61 2.27
C THR A 43 2.09 7.11 2.06
N SER A 44 1.84 8.39 2.30
CA SER A 44 0.52 9.00 2.07
C SER A 44 0.05 8.96 0.61
N ALA A 45 0.95 8.74 -0.34
CA ALA A 45 0.61 8.60 -1.76
C ALA A 45 0.22 7.17 -2.16
N ASP A 46 0.47 6.17 -1.30
CA ASP A 46 0.28 4.76 -1.65
C ASP A 46 -1.15 4.29 -1.45
N THR A 47 -1.64 3.45 -2.37
CA THR A 47 -2.86 2.66 -2.15
C THR A 47 -2.49 1.39 -1.41
N LEU A 48 -3.17 1.10 -0.29
CA LEU A 48 -2.96 -0.16 0.43
C LEU A 48 -3.86 -1.25 -0.16
N THR A 49 -3.34 -2.47 -0.26
CA THR A 49 -4.09 -3.67 -0.62
C THR A 49 -4.14 -4.62 0.56
N CYS A 50 -5.35 -5.10 0.86
CA CYS A 50 -5.62 -6.08 1.89
C CYS A 50 -5.85 -7.45 1.26
N THR A 51 -4.97 -8.39 1.57
CA THR A 51 -4.95 -9.71 0.93
C THR A 51 -5.26 -10.79 1.97
N PRO A 52 -6.37 -11.54 1.81
CA PRO A 52 -6.61 -12.73 2.62
C PRO A 52 -5.58 -13.82 2.32
N GLY A 53 -5.16 -14.55 3.34
CA GLY A 53 -4.34 -15.76 3.23
C GLY A 53 -5.16 -16.98 2.81
N SER A 54 -4.67 -18.17 3.18
CA SER A 54 -5.39 -19.42 2.92
C SER A 54 -6.71 -19.48 3.70
N THR A 55 -7.79 -19.80 3.00
CA THR A 55 -9.10 -20.11 3.57
C THR A 55 -9.39 -21.58 3.39
N THR A 56 -9.85 -22.24 4.45
CA THR A 56 -10.22 -23.65 4.44
C THR A 56 -11.65 -23.81 4.92
N ASP A 57 -12.33 -24.83 4.43
CA ASP A 57 -13.67 -25.19 4.85
C ASP A 57 -13.75 -26.71 5.07
N ALA A 58 -14.44 -27.13 6.13
CA ALA A 58 -14.52 -28.55 6.51
C ALA A 58 -15.45 -29.34 5.58
N ASP A 59 -16.38 -28.66 4.89
CA ASP A 59 -17.33 -29.28 3.97
C ASP A 59 -16.74 -29.43 2.55
N GLY A 60 -15.49 -29.01 2.35
CA GLY A 60 -14.76 -29.11 1.09
C GLY A 60 -15.03 -27.97 0.12
N THR A 61 -15.62 -26.86 0.58
CA THR A 61 -15.78 -25.66 -0.25
C THR A 61 -14.42 -25.09 -0.61
N THR A 62 -14.23 -24.74 -1.90
CA THR A 62 -12.96 -24.20 -2.42
C THR A 62 -13.08 -22.81 -3.03
N SER A 63 -14.30 -22.30 -3.16
CA SER A 63 -14.58 -20.96 -3.66
C SER A 63 -15.15 -20.10 -2.55
N PHE A 64 -14.54 -18.94 -2.31
CA PHE A 64 -14.89 -18.05 -1.22
C PHE A 64 -15.06 -16.62 -1.72
N THR A 65 -15.95 -15.88 -1.04
CA THR A 65 -16.05 -14.43 -1.14
C THR A 65 -15.54 -13.80 0.16
N TYR A 66 -15.17 -12.52 0.09
CA TYR A 66 -14.55 -11.81 1.22
C TYR A 66 -15.17 -10.44 1.38
N SER A 67 -15.51 -10.09 2.63
CA SER A 67 -15.84 -8.71 3.01
C SER A 67 -14.70 -8.09 3.80
N TYR A 68 -14.49 -6.79 3.61
CA TYR A 68 -13.37 -6.04 4.19
C TYR A 68 -13.91 -4.94 5.10
N ALA A 69 -13.19 -4.69 6.19
CA ALA A 69 -13.42 -3.55 7.07
C ALA A 69 -12.07 -2.91 7.42
N TRP A 70 -11.97 -1.60 7.25
CA TRP A 70 -10.73 -0.86 7.49
C TRP A 70 -10.83 -0.03 8.77
N THR A 71 -9.71 0.08 9.48
CA THR A 71 -9.56 0.97 10.62
C THR A 71 -8.37 1.89 10.44
N VAL A 72 -8.56 3.17 10.79
CA VAL A 72 -7.55 4.23 10.79
C VAL A 72 -7.42 4.72 12.22
N ASN A 73 -6.24 4.60 12.82
CA ASN A 73 -5.97 4.94 14.22
C ASN A 73 -6.93 4.25 15.22
N GLY A 74 -7.36 3.04 14.89
CA GLY A 74 -8.30 2.25 15.70
C GLY A 74 -9.77 2.57 15.47
N SER A 75 -10.10 3.59 14.68
CA SER A 75 -11.49 3.92 14.30
C SER A 75 -11.87 3.28 12.96
N THR A 76 -13.00 2.59 12.92
CA THR A 76 -13.54 2.02 11.69
C THR A 76 -13.98 3.11 10.73
N ILE A 77 -13.66 2.94 9.44
CA ILE A 77 -14.08 3.82 8.36
C ILE A 77 -15.04 3.09 7.41
N SER A 78 -15.71 3.82 6.52
CA SER A 78 -16.72 3.26 5.60
C SER A 78 -16.16 2.49 4.41
N ALA A 79 -14.84 2.37 4.27
CA ALA A 79 -14.22 1.62 3.18
C ALA A 79 -14.44 0.10 3.37
N THR A 80 -14.90 -0.57 2.32
CA THR A 80 -15.25 -2.00 2.34
C THR A 80 -14.63 -2.82 1.21
N GLY A 81 -13.81 -2.18 0.36
CA GLY A 81 -13.08 -2.86 -0.71
C GLY A 81 -11.80 -3.54 -0.22
N SER A 82 -11.21 -4.37 -1.08
CA SER A 82 -9.89 -4.99 -0.83
C SER A 82 -8.73 -3.99 -0.87
N THR A 83 -8.98 -2.75 -1.29
CA THR A 83 -8.00 -1.67 -1.30
C THR A 83 -8.47 -0.47 -0.47
N LEU A 84 -7.50 0.27 0.06
CA LEU A 84 -7.70 1.54 0.74
C LEU A 84 -6.98 2.64 -0.04
N ALA A 85 -7.74 3.61 -0.52
CA ALA A 85 -7.22 4.71 -1.34
C ALA A 85 -6.43 5.74 -0.52
N PRO A 86 -5.45 6.43 -1.13
CA PRO A 86 -4.66 7.48 -0.49
C PRO A 86 -5.50 8.58 0.19
N SER A 87 -6.66 8.91 -0.36
CA SER A 87 -7.56 9.95 0.18
C SER A 87 -8.21 9.59 1.51
N LEU A 88 -8.05 8.35 1.99
CA LEU A 88 -8.67 7.84 3.22
C LEU A 88 -7.68 7.66 4.37
N HIS A 89 -6.43 8.09 4.18
CA HIS A 89 -5.42 8.09 5.23
C HIS A 89 -4.46 9.27 5.04
N SER A 90 -3.73 9.59 6.09
CA SER A 90 -2.68 10.59 6.11
C SER A 90 -1.39 10.00 6.67
N LYS A 91 -0.28 10.70 6.47
CA LYS A 91 0.97 10.34 7.14
C LYS A 91 0.77 10.12 8.64
N PHE A 92 1.50 9.16 9.17
CA PHE A 92 1.50 8.71 10.56
C PHE A 92 0.23 7.97 11.02
N ASP A 93 -0.78 7.81 10.17
CA ASP A 93 -1.92 6.97 10.51
C ASP A 93 -1.51 5.50 10.66
N ALA A 94 -2.09 4.84 11.67
CA ALA A 94 -2.01 3.41 11.84
C ALA A 94 -3.20 2.71 11.17
N ILE A 95 -2.92 1.88 10.17
CA ILE A 95 -3.93 1.19 9.35
C ILE A 95 -3.98 -0.29 9.68
N ARG A 96 -5.20 -0.82 9.81
CA ARG A 96 -5.49 -2.27 9.81
C ARG A 96 -6.67 -2.58 8.91
N CYS A 97 -6.67 -3.78 8.36
CA CYS A 97 -7.80 -4.34 7.62
C CYS A 97 -8.26 -5.63 8.30
N ALA A 98 -9.57 -5.82 8.43
CA ALA A 98 -10.18 -7.07 8.84
C ALA A 98 -10.91 -7.69 7.65
N VAL A 99 -10.79 -9.00 7.47
CA VAL A 99 -11.43 -9.75 6.39
C VAL A 99 -12.29 -10.86 6.95
N THR A 100 -13.51 -11.00 6.44
CA THR A 100 -14.42 -12.09 6.78
C THR A 100 -14.64 -12.97 5.54
N PRO A 101 -14.27 -14.26 5.57
CA PRO A 101 -14.55 -15.19 4.47
C PRO A 101 -16.02 -15.63 4.48
N ASN A 102 -16.58 -15.95 3.31
CA ASN A 102 -17.91 -16.52 3.16
C ASN A 102 -17.91 -17.58 2.04
N ASP A 103 -18.50 -18.73 2.32
CA ASP A 103 -18.56 -19.91 1.43
C ASP A 103 -19.82 -19.97 0.55
N GLY A 104 -20.65 -18.92 0.59
CA GLY A 104 -21.96 -18.84 -0.08
C GLY A 104 -23.14 -19.26 0.79
N GLN A 105 -22.90 -19.85 1.97
CA GLN A 105 -23.93 -20.30 2.92
C GLN A 105 -23.75 -19.67 4.31
N ALA A 106 -22.52 -19.57 4.79
CA ALA A 106 -22.15 -19.00 6.07
C ALA A 106 -20.88 -18.13 5.97
N SER A 107 -20.81 -17.14 6.86
CA SER A 107 -19.61 -16.33 7.05
C SER A 107 -18.75 -16.93 8.15
N GLY A 108 -17.44 -16.95 7.93
CA GLY A 108 -16.44 -17.28 8.94
C GLY A 108 -16.25 -16.15 9.95
N SER A 109 -15.27 -16.34 10.85
CA SER A 109 -14.82 -15.28 11.75
C SER A 109 -13.95 -14.26 11.01
N ALA A 110 -14.07 -12.98 11.40
CA ALA A 110 -13.21 -11.92 10.88
C ALA A 110 -11.78 -12.08 11.39
N VAL A 111 -10.80 -11.93 10.49
CA VAL A 111 -9.37 -11.95 10.83
C VAL A 111 -8.77 -10.59 10.52
N SER A 112 -8.05 -10.01 11.48
CA SER A 112 -7.38 -8.72 11.31
C SER A 112 -5.94 -8.85 10.87
N SER A 113 -5.48 -7.94 10.03
CA SER A 113 -4.08 -7.79 9.66
C SER A 113 -3.22 -7.28 10.81
N SER A 114 -1.91 -7.41 10.65
CA SER A 114 -0.96 -6.55 11.38
C SER A 114 -1.18 -5.08 11.00
N SER A 115 -0.83 -4.17 11.90
CA SER A 115 -0.90 -2.73 11.64
C SER A 115 0.27 -2.29 10.76
N VAL A 116 0.01 -1.43 9.78
CA VAL A 116 1.05 -0.65 9.09
C VAL A 116 0.89 0.82 9.46
N THR A 117 1.99 1.57 9.50
CA THR A 117 1.96 3.02 9.72
C THR A 117 2.30 3.72 8.42
N ILE A 118 1.47 4.69 8.02
CA ILE A 118 1.71 5.51 6.84
C ILE A 118 2.93 6.41 7.11
N GLY A 119 3.92 6.36 6.23
CA GLY A 119 5.08 7.23 6.24
C GLY A 119 4.80 8.59 5.62
N ASN A 120 5.69 9.55 5.88
CA ASN A 120 5.74 10.82 5.16
C ASN A 120 6.20 10.56 3.72
N SER A 121 5.53 11.15 2.75
CA SER A 121 6.02 11.28 1.38
C SER A 121 7.18 12.28 1.36
N ALA A 122 8.12 12.10 0.44
CA ALA A 122 9.13 13.13 0.22
C ALA A 122 8.52 14.28 -0.60
N PRO A 123 8.98 15.53 -0.41
CA PRO A 123 8.60 16.62 -1.30
C PRO A 123 9.08 16.34 -2.73
N SER A 124 8.85 17.24 -3.68
CA SER A 124 9.37 17.15 -5.05
C SER A 124 9.56 18.53 -5.66
N TYR A 125 10.42 18.61 -6.68
CA TYR A 125 10.53 19.78 -7.56
C TYR A 125 10.33 19.31 -9.00
N THR A 126 9.65 20.11 -9.83
CA THR A 126 9.42 19.75 -11.24
C THR A 126 10.65 20.00 -12.10
N SER A 127 11.48 20.97 -11.73
CA SER A 127 12.68 21.33 -12.49
C SER A 127 13.65 22.18 -11.66
N ALA A 128 14.86 22.32 -12.18
CA ALA A 128 15.80 23.35 -11.79
C ALA A 128 16.44 23.95 -13.04
N THR A 129 16.56 25.27 -13.09
CA THR A 129 17.20 25.99 -14.19
C THR A 129 18.52 26.60 -13.73
N LEU A 130 19.47 26.69 -14.66
CA LEU A 130 20.76 27.34 -14.46
C LEU A 130 20.83 28.64 -15.25
N SER A 131 21.35 29.69 -14.63
CA SER A 131 21.62 30.98 -15.26
C SER A 131 23.04 31.45 -14.94
N PRO A 132 23.79 32.02 -15.89
CA PRO A 132 23.44 32.18 -17.31
C PRO A 132 23.45 30.84 -18.07
N SER A 133 22.72 30.77 -19.19
CA SER A 133 22.62 29.56 -20.03
C SER A 133 23.87 29.28 -20.86
N SER A 134 24.79 30.24 -20.95
CA SER A 134 26.09 30.12 -21.62
C SER A 134 27.18 30.73 -20.74
N PRO A 135 27.51 30.08 -19.60
CA PRO A 135 28.47 30.61 -18.64
C PRO A 135 29.90 30.52 -19.16
N THR A 136 30.70 31.50 -18.76
CA THR A 136 32.15 31.53 -18.90
C THR A 136 32.80 31.31 -17.53
N GLU A 137 34.12 31.08 -17.50
CA GLU A 137 34.89 30.89 -16.26
C GLU A 137 34.87 32.11 -15.32
N SER A 138 34.47 33.28 -15.82
CA SER A 138 34.26 34.49 -15.01
C SER A 138 32.85 34.60 -14.41
N ASP A 139 31.90 33.76 -14.85
CA ASP A 139 30.51 33.84 -14.41
C ASP A 139 30.25 33.06 -13.13
N THR A 140 29.19 33.47 -12.42
CA THR A 140 28.62 32.69 -11.33
C THR A 140 27.31 32.09 -11.81
N LEU A 141 27.23 30.75 -11.79
CA LEU A 141 26.00 30.04 -12.07
C LEU A 141 25.04 30.16 -10.90
N THR A 142 23.77 30.40 -11.18
CA THR A 142 22.66 30.38 -10.22
C THR A 142 21.69 29.26 -10.58
N CYS A 143 21.37 28.43 -9.61
CA CYS A 143 20.37 27.37 -9.71
C CYS A 143 19.06 27.82 -9.07
N THR A 144 17.98 27.80 -9.85
CA THR A 144 16.64 28.15 -9.40
C THR A 144 15.73 26.94 -9.53
N PRO A 145 15.34 26.28 -8.41
CA PRO A 145 14.34 25.22 -8.45
C PRO A 145 12.95 25.79 -8.72
N ALA A 146 12.09 25.03 -9.38
CA ALA A 146 10.71 25.41 -9.68
C ALA A 146 9.74 24.26 -9.40
N GLY A 147 8.47 24.62 -9.16
CA GLY A 147 7.39 23.66 -8.93
C GLY A 147 7.59 22.78 -7.70
N GLY A 148 8.07 23.35 -6.60
CA GLY A 148 8.15 22.65 -5.32
C GLY A 148 6.77 22.23 -4.83
N SER A 149 6.56 20.95 -4.54
CA SER A 149 5.30 20.43 -3.99
C SER A 149 5.55 19.28 -3.01
N ASP A 150 4.60 19.06 -2.11
CA ASP A 150 4.60 17.93 -1.17
C ASP A 150 3.17 17.44 -1.00
N THR A 151 2.95 16.13 -1.11
CA THR A 151 1.61 15.53 -1.03
C THR A 151 1.04 15.51 0.40
N ASP A 152 1.89 15.64 1.42
CA ASP A 152 1.48 15.76 2.82
C ASP A 152 1.28 17.22 3.27
N GLY A 153 1.47 18.19 2.36
CA GLY A 153 1.39 19.62 2.67
C GLY A 153 2.59 20.13 3.45
N ASP A 154 3.71 19.41 3.49
CA ASP A 154 4.92 19.88 4.15
C ASP A 154 5.55 21.07 3.43
N THR A 155 6.29 21.88 4.19
CA THR A 155 7.08 22.95 3.61
C THR A 155 8.21 22.35 2.77
N VAL A 156 8.20 22.67 1.48
CA VAL A 156 9.21 22.21 0.54
C VAL A 156 10.50 23.02 0.73
N SER A 157 11.56 22.33 1.16
CA SER A 157 12.91 22.88 1.26
C SER A 157 13.94 21.83 0.80
N GLY A 158 15.12 22.28 0.40
CA GLY A 158 16.18 21.39 -0.06
C GLY A 158 17.55 22.05 -0.02
N THR A 159 18.59 21.22 -0.14
CA THR A 159 20.00 21.65 -0.17
C THR A 159 20.54 21.55 -1.59
N TYR A 160 21.38 22.46 -2.06
CA TYR A 160 21.93 22.34 -3.42
C TYR A 160 23.07 21.31 -3.47
N VAL A 161 23.14 20.55 -4.56
CA VAL A 161 24.24 19.64 -4.85
C VAL A 161 24.73 19.92 -6.27
N TRP A 162 25.95 20.42 -6.39
CA TRP A 162 26.55 20.70 -7.69
C TRP A 162 27.38 19.52 -8.18
N ARG A 163 27.29 19.23 -9.49
CA ARG A 163 28.14 18.23 -10.15
C ARG A 163 28.88 18.87 -11.33
N VAL A 164 30.17 18.57 -11.42
CA VAL A 164 31.02 18.98 -12.55
C VAL A 164 31.62 17.70 -13.13
N ASN A 165 31.39 17.45 -14.42
CA ASN A 165 31.75 16.19 -15.09
C ASN A 165 31.25 14.94 -14.34
N GLY A 166 30.02 14.97 -13.85
CA GLY A 166 29.40 13.87 -13.10
C GLY A 166 29.87 13.71 -11.65
N SER A 167 30.93 14.39 -11.23
CA SER A 167 31.45 14.34 -9.86
C SER A 167 30.82 15.43 -8.98
N THR A 168 30.32 15.05 -7.81
CA THR A 168 29.80 16.00 -6.82
C THR A 168 30.92 16.85 -6.25
N ILE A 169 30.66 18.15 -6.09
CA ILE A 169 31.57 19.11 -5.47
C ILE A 169 30.97 19.69 -4.18
N SER A 170 31.82 20.30 -3.34
CA SER A 170 31.45 20.76 -1.99
C SER A 170 30.50 21.97 -1.90
N PRO A 171 30.40 22.90 -2.87
CA PRO A 171 29.43 24.00 -2.78
C PRO A 171 27.99 23.48 -2.63
N THR A 172 27.25 24.03 -1.67
CA THR A 172 25.86 23.65 -1.33
C THR A 172 24.87 24.82 -1.39
N THR A 173 25.32 25.97 -1.89
CA THR A 173 24.52 27.19 -2.09
C THR A 173 23.81 27.18 -3.43
N SER A 174 22.82 28.07 -3.60
CA SER A 174 22.12 28.27 -4.88
C SER A 174 23.02 28.79 -6.00
N THR A 175 24.25 29.20 -5.68
CA THR A 175 25.23 29.70 -6.65
C THR A 175 26.48 28.84 -6.70
N LEU A 176 27.11 28.76 -7.88
CA LEU A 176 28.40 28.13 -8.13
C LEU A 176 29.32 29.07 -8.90
N SER A 177 30.49 29.35 -8.34
CA SER A 177 31.51 30.20 -8.98
C SER A 177 32.16 29.50 -10.19
N GLY A 178 32.53 30.30 -11.20
CA GLY A 178 33.31 29.90 -12.36
C GLY A 178 34.65 29.24 -12.07
N THR A 179 35.17 29.34 -10.85
CA THR A 179 36.38 28.59 -10.44
C THR A 179 36.18 27.07 -10.41
N TYR A 180 34.93 26.60 -10.39
CA TYR A 180 34.60 25.17 -10.33
C TYR A 180 34.36 24.52 -11.68
N PHE A 181 34.24 25.30 -12.76
CA PHE A 181 33.98 24.79 -14.11
C PHE A 181 34.88 25.46 -15.15
N SER A 182 35.13 24.79 -16.26
CA SER A 182 35.99 25.30 -17.32
C SER A 182 35.51 24.79 -18.67
N ARG A 183 35.98 25.37 -19.76
CA ARG A 183 35.61 25.04 -21.16
C ARG A 183 35.80 23.55 -21.51
N ALA A 184 36.61 22.83 -20.75
CA ALA A 184 36.87 21.39 -20.89
C ALA A 184 35.98 20.50 -19.98
N ARG A 185 35.01 21.06 -19.25
CA ARG A 185 34.21 20.36 -18.24
C ARG A 185 32.71 20.67 -18.38
N ALA A 186 31.92 19.72 -18.87
CA ALA A 186 30.47 19.83 -18.88
C ALA A 186 29.94 19.79 -17.44
N SER A 187 29.23 20.84 -17.02
CA SER A 187 28.59 20.91 -15.70
C SER A 187 27.12 20.56 -15.86
N SER A 188 26.63 19.61 -15.09
CA SER A 188 25.21 19.28 -15.01
C SER A 188 24.77 19.47 -13.57
N VAL A 189 23.63 20.13 -13.37
CA VAL A 189 22.98 20.17 -12.07
C VAL A 189 21.79 19.25 -12.12
N THR A 190 21.76 18.30 -11.20
CA THR A 190 20.53 17.58 -10.88
C THR A 190 19.89 18.34 -9.73
N PRO A 191 18.60 18.69 -9.78
CA PRO A 191 17.90 19.20 -8.60
C PRO A 191 18.13 18.23 -7.45
N PRO A 192 18.33 18.73 -6.22
CA PRO A 192 18.61 17.86 -5.11
C PRO A 192 17.45 16.91 -4.86
N PRO A 193 17.73 15.70 -4.33
CA PRO A 193 16.66 14.90 -3.80
C PRO A 193 15.96 15.71 -2.69
N PRO A 194 14.64 15.78 -2.71
CA PRO A 194 13.86 16.39 -1.66
C PRO A 194 14.22 15.71 -0.33
N THR A 195 14.61 16.49 0.67
CA THR A 195 14.93 15.96 1.99
C THR A 195 13.64 15.55 2.67
N ALA A 196 13.42 14.23 2.82
CA ALA A 196 12.39 13.73 3.70
C ALA A 196 12.68 14.19 5.14
N PRO A 197 11.68 14.68 5.91
CA PRO A 197 11.88 14.99 7.31
C PRO A 197 12.39 13.74 8.06
N PRO A 198 13.19 13.91 9.13
CA PRO A 198 13.73 12.79 9.87
C PRO A 198 12.59 11.90 10.34
N ARG A 199 12.72 10.59 10.07
CA ARG A 199 11.81 9.57 10.58
C ARG A 199 11.70 9.78 12.09
N ALA A 200 10.52 10.16 12.58
CA ALA A 200 10.30 10.32 14.02
C ALA A 200 10.69 8.99 14.68
N ARG A 201 11.83 8.96 15.38
CA ARG A 201 12.20 7.86 16.25
C ARG A 201 11.19 7.89 17.39
N ARG A 202 10.33 6.87 17.43
CA ARG A 202 9.62 6.49 18.66
C ARG A 202 10.62 5.97 19.67
#